data_AF-A0A4Q3CMQ2-F1
#
_entry.id   AF-A0A4Q3CMQ2-F1
#
_cell.length_a   1.000
_cell.length_b   1.000
_cell.length_c   1.000
_cell.angle_alpha   90.00
_cell.angle_beta   90.00
_cell.angle_gamma   90.00
#
_symmetry.space_group_name_H-M   'P 1'
#
loop_
_entity.id
_entity.type
_entity.pdbx_description
1 polymer ?
#
loop_
_entity_poly.entity_id
_entity_poly.type
_entity_poly.pdbx_seq_one_letter_code
_entity_poly.pdbx_strand_id
1 'polypeptide(L)'
;MAPFTTFIAIDWSGQAVERPKGLAVARCTEGSTAPELIDRNWSRHDILDYLAHLAASNTRALIGLDLSPAFPFHDEAAYFPGW
;
A
#
# COMPACT_ATOMS: atom_id res chain seq x y z
N MET A 1 19.81 -12.53 8.27
CA MET A 1 18.73 -12.24 7.32
C MET A 1 19.29 -11.34 6.23
N ALA A 2 18.95 -11.52 4.96
CA ALA A 2 19.44 -10.64 3.91
C ALA A 2 18.77 -9.24 4.02
N PRO A 3 19.34 -8.13 3.49
CA PRO A 3 18.83 -6.74 3.64
C PRO A 3 17.83 -6.32 2.54
N PHE A 4 16.75 -5.61 2.84
CA PHE A 4 15.75 -5.21 1.82
C PHE A 4 16.39 -4.37 0.70
N THR A 5 15.90 -4.53 -0.53
CA THR A 5 16.48 -3.90 -1.74
C THR A 5 15.52 -2.94 -2.43
N THR A 6 14.24 -2.95 -2.06
CA THR A 6 13.20 -2.09 -2.62
C THR A 6 12.37 -1.52 -1.49
N PHE A 7 12.06 -0.22 -1.56
CA PHE A 7 11.32 0.48 -0.52
C PHE A 7 10.13 1.18 -1.17
N ILE A 8 8.95 0.96 -0.61
CA ILE A 8 7.70 1.46 -1.16
C ILE A 8 6.95 2.20 -0.06
N ALA A 9 6.43 3.38 -0.39
CA ALA A 9 5.52 4.12 0.46
C ALA A 9 4.17 4.24 -0.26
N ILE A 10 3.08 3.96 0.45
CA ILE A 10 1.72 4.05 -0.07
C ILE A 10 0.93 5.00 0.84
N ASP A 11 0.44 6.09 0.27
CA ASP A 11 -0.57 6.95 0.88
C ASP A 11 -1.95 6.42 0.48
N TRP A 12 -2.78 6.12 1.47
CA TRP A 12 -4.05 5.42 1.28
C TRP A 12 -5.25 6.34 1.47
N SER A 13 -6.09 6.42 0.43
CA SER A 13 -7.37 7.12 0.53
C SER A 13 -8.52 6.18 0.91
N GLY A 14 -9.26 6.58 1.95
CA GLY A 14 -10.54 5.97 2.34
C GLY A 14 -11.76 6.49 1.55
N GLN A 15 -11.56 7.37 0.56
CA GLN A 15 -12.66 7.91 -0.24
C GLN A 15 -13.38 6.77 -0.99
N ALA A 16 -14.72 6.74 -0.88
CA ALA A 16 -15.56 5.70 -1.47
C ALA A 16 -15.77 5.87 -2.98
N VAL A 17 -14.68 5.90 -3.74
CA VAL A 17 -14.64 5.89 -5.22
C VAL A 17 -13.64 4.83 -5.69
N GLU A 18 -13.74 4.41 -6.95
CA GLU A 18 -12.85 3.39 -7.52
C GLU A 18 -11.37 3.84 -7.52
N ARG A 19 -11.15 5.09 -7.95
CA ARG A 19 -9.82 5.67 -8.17
C ARG A 19 -9.71 7.05 -7.50
N PRO A 20 -9.47 7.10 -6.18
CA PRO A 20 -9.41 8.35 -5.44
C PRO A 20 -8.10 9.09 -5.73
N LYS A 21 -8.16 10.43 -5.78
CA LYS A 21 -6.98 11.27 -6.05
C LYS A 21 -5.90 11.21 -4.97
N GLY A 22 -6.27 10.81 -3.75
CA GLY A 22 -5.37 10.68 -2.62
C GLY A 22 -4.74 9.30 -2.47
N LEU A 23 -4.76 8.46 -3.51
CA LEU A 23 -4.09 7.16 -3.50
C LEU A 23 -2.79 7.26 -4.32
N ALA A 24 -1.66 7.17 -3.63
CA ALA A 24 -0.35 7.41 -4.23
C ALA A 24 0.65 6.33 -3.82
N VAL A 25 1.57 6.01 -4.74
CA VAL A 25 2.63 5.01 -4.52
C VAL A 25 3.96 5.61 -4.95
N ALA A 26 4.93 5.62 -4.04
CA ALA A 26 6.31 6.00 -4.33
C ALA A 26 7.26 4.82 -4.11
N ARG A 27 8.35 4.76 -4.89
CA ARG A 27 9.35 3.69 -4.82
C ARG A 27 10.77 4.25 -4.87
N CYS A 28 11.67 3.67 -4.08
CA CYS A 28 13.10 3.72 -4.33
C CYS A 28 13.75 2.33 -4.21
N THR A 29 15.02 2.26 -4.60
CA THR A 29 15.88 1.10 -4.40
C THR A 29 16.95 1.44 -3.36
N GLU A 30 17.77 0.47 -3.00
CA GLU A 30 18.93 0.71 -2.13
C GLU A 30 19.82 1.87 -2.62
N GLY A 31 20.43 2.59 -1.67
CA GLY A 31 21.21 3.79 -1.93
C GLY A 31 20.57 5.05 -1.34
N SER A 32 20.89 6.19 -1.93
CA SER A 32 20.49 7.53 -1.42
C SER A 32 19.67 8.35 -2.42
N THR A 33 19.21 7.73 -3.51
CA THR A 33 18.35 8.39 -4.49
C THR A 33 16.98 8.68 -3.86
N ALA A 34 16.40 9.83 -4.18
CA ALA A 34 15.07 10.19 -3.73
C ALA A 34 14.01 9.17 -4.23
N PRO A 35 12.95 8.90 -3.46
CA PRO A 35 11.81 8.12 -3.95
C PRO A 35 11.15 8.79 -5.15
N GLU A 36 10.78 7.97 -6.12
CA GLU A 36 10.04 8.39 -7.31
C GLU A 36 8.57 8.06 -7.14
N LEU A 37 7.69 9.03 -7.40
CA LEU A 37 6.26 8.80 -7.48
C LEU A 37 5.96 7.98 -8.75
N ILE A 38 5.21 6.89 -8.60
CA ILE A 38 4.72 6.13 -9.73
C ILE A 38 3.46 6.82 -10.25
N ASP A 39 3.64 7.66 -11.29
CA ASP A 39 2.56 8.45 -11.89
C ASP A 39 1.52 7.55 -12.58
N ARG A 40 0.41 7.34 -11.87
CA ARG A 40 -0.71 6.50 -12.28
C ARG A 40 -1.96 6.94 -11.52
N ASN A 41 -3.11 6.83 -12.18
CA ASN A 41 -4.41 6.95 -11.50
C ASN A 41 -4.73 5.65 -10.76
N TRP A 42 -4.25 5.48 -9.53
CA TRP A 42 -4.34 4.22 -8.79
C TRP A 42 -5.79 3.83 -8.41
N SER A 43 -6.08 2.54 -8.46
CA SER A 43 -7.19 1.92 -7.72
C SER A 43 -6.63 1.06 -6.58
N ARG A 44 -7.47 0.69 -5.61
CA ARG A 44 -7.06 -0.25 -4.55
C ARG A 44 -6.72 -1.64 -5.09
N HIS A 45 -7.38 -2.08 -6.16
CA HIS A 45 -7.03 -3.32 -6.86
C HIS A 45 -5.69 -3.20 -7.60
N ASP A 46 -5.41 -2.04 -8.22
CA ASP A 46 -4.13 -1.80 -8.90
C ASP A 46 -2.96 -1.93 -7.92
N ILE A 47 -3.12 -1.44 -6.68
CA ILE A 47 -2.13 -1.60 -5.62
C ILE A 47 -2.00 -3.07 -5.20
N LEU A 48 -3.12 -3.78 -5.02
CA LEU A 48 -3.08 -5.22 -4.71
C LEU A 48 -2.30 -6.01 -5.77
N ASP A 49 -2.57 -5.76 -7.05
CA ASP A 49 -1.88 -6.41 -8.17
C ASP A 49 -0.39 -6.08 -8.20
N TYR A 50 -0.03 -4.82 -7.87
CA TYR A 50 1.35 -4.39 -7.74
C TYR A 50 2.08 -5.15 -6.61
N LEU A 51 1.45 -5.26 -5.44
CA LEU A 51 1.98 -6.02 -4.30
C LEU A 51 2.11 -7.51 -4.63
N ALA A 52 1.12 -8.09 -5.31
CA ALA A 52 1.15 -9.48 -5.75
C ALA A 52 2.31 -9.76 -6.72
N HIS A 53 2.59 -8.84 -7.64
CA HIS A 53 3.75 -8.95 -8.54
C HIS A 53 5.09 -8.89 -7.80
N LEU A 54 5.22 -8.03 -6.78
CA LEU A 54 6.43 -7.96 -5.95
C LEU A 54 6.66 -9.28 -5.19
N ALA A 55 5.58 -9.86 -4.63
CA ALA A 55 5.65 -11.15 -3.97
C ALA A 55 6.01 -12.28 -4.94
N ALA A 56 5.35 -12.35 -6.09
CA ALA A 56 5.60 -13.38 -7.11
C ALA A 56 7.03 -13.34 -7.67
N SER A 57 7.64 -12.14 -7.72
CA SER A 57 9.03 -11.95 -8.14
C SER A 57 10.06 -12.15 -7.03
N ASN A 58 9.64 -12.55 -5.82
CA ASN A 58 10.50 -12.62 -4.62
C ASN A 58 11.23 -11.31 -4.35
N THR A 59 10.60 -10.17 -4.67
CA THR A 59 11.18 -8.86 -4.39
C THR A 59 11.28 -8.66 -2.89
N ARG A 60 12.48 -8.30 -2.43
CA ARG A 60 12.77 -8.07 -1.01
C ARG A 60 12.39 -6.65 -0.65
N ALA A 61 11.08 -6.40 -0.66
CA ALA A 61 10.50 -5.09 -0.44
C ALA A 61 10.23 -4.81 1.05
N LEU A 62 10.51 -3.58 1.48
CA LEU A 62 9.95 -3.00 2.70
C LEU A 62 8.85 -2.01 2.29
N ILE A 63 7.65 -2.17 2.84
CA ILE A 63 6.46 -1.43 2.41
C ILE A 63 5.89 -0.66 3.60
N GLY A 64 5.88 0.66 3.48
CA GLY A 64 5.19 1.57 4.39
C GLY A 64 3.78 1.87 3.89
N LEU A 65 2.82 1.82 4.81
CA LEU A 65 1.42 2.13 4.55
C LEU A 65 1.00 3.29 5.45
N ASP A 66 0.68 4.44 4.86
CA ASP A 66 0.01 5.54 5.55
C ASP A 66 -1.50 5.36 5.39
N LEU A 67 -2.13 4.79 6.42
CA LEU A 67 -3.55 4.53 6.45
C LEU A 67 -4.07 4.53 7.88
N SER A 68 -5.35 4.86 8.04
CA SER A 68 -6.08 4.69 9.31
C SER A 68 -6.88 3.39 9.23
N PRO A 69 -6.37 2.28 9.80
CA PRO A 69 -7.08 1.01 9.71
C PRO A 69 -8.36 1.07 10.54
N ALA A 70 -9.40 0.40 10.06
CA ALA A 70 -10.57 0.08 10.86
C ALA A 70 -10.23 -1.00 11.90
N PHE A 71 -11.05 -1.12 12.94
CA PHE A 71 -11.03 -2.34 13.76
C PHE A 71 -11.35 -3.57 12.89
N PRO A 72 -10.80 -4.75 13.23
CA PRO A 72 -11.12 -5.98 12.52
C PRO A 72 -12.63 -6.19 12.48
N PHE A 73 -13.18 -6.39 11.29
CA PHE A 73 -14.60 -6.76 11.11
C PHE A 73 -14.86 -8.25 11.35
N HIS A 74 -13.80 -9.02 11.63
CA HIS A 74 -13.83 -10.49 11.56
C HIS A 74 -14.56 -11.15 12.74
N ASP A 75 -14.66 -10.46 13.87
CA ASP A 75 -15.31 -10.96 15.07
C ASP A 75 -16.83 -10.83 15.00
N GLU A 76 -17.34 -9.63 14.75
CA GLU A 76 -18.76 -9.29 14.92
C GLU A 76 -19.41 -8.74 13.63
N ALA A 77 -18.68 -8.77 12.50
CA ALA A 77 -19.13 -8.20 11.23
C ALA A 77 -19.64 -6.75 11.34
N ALA A 78 -19.10 -5.98 12.30
CA ALA A 78 -19.49 -4.60 12.57
C ALA A 78 -18.26 -3.75 12.96
N TYR A 79 -18.27 -2.47 12.58
CA TYR A 79 -17.16 -1.53 12.86
C TYR A 79 -17.09 -1.18 14.36
N PHE A 80 -18.25 -1.04 15.00
CA PHE A 80 -18.42 -0.89 16.45
C PHE A 80 -19.59 -1.77 16.92
N PRO A 81 -19.35 -3.03 17.28
CA PRO A 81 -20.40 -3.90 17.82
C PRO A 81 -20.96 -3.30 19.12
N GLY A 82 -22.28 -3.10 19.18
CA GLY A 82 -22.97 -2.63 20.39
C GLY A 82 -22.92 -1.11 20.67
N TRP A 83 -22.48 -0.29 19.71
CA TRP A 83 -22.57 1.17 19.76
C TRP A 83 -23.60 1.71 18.77
#